data_AF-A0A2J4YT72-F1
#
_entry.id   AF-A0A2J4YT72-F1
#
_cell.length_a   1.000
_cell.length_b   1.000
_cell.length_c   1.000
_cell.angle_alpha   90.00
_cell.angle_beta   90.00
_cell.angle_gamma   90.00
#
_symmetry.space_group_name_H-M   'P 1'
#
loop_
_entity.id
_entity.type
_entity.pdbx_description
1 polymer ?
#
loop_
_entity_poly.entity_id
_entity_poly.type
_entity_poly.pdbx_seq_one_letter_code
_entity_poly.pdbx_strand_id
1 'polypeptide(L)'
;DALIGAIERIEVSFPPGGDIAASVRKPATGVEARFSLEYVIAACLLRGDLRLEDFTPQAVEADIAALAERVSRCPDFSAPPDELNPAARFHQVTVFLRDGTLLQRRFTRQQSLAIPFDLPAKLRTCLPDFTDAQRTEIVALSRLESRDSLPRLAEILFGKRVKE
;
A
#
# COMPACT_ATOMS: atom_id res chain seq x y z
N ASP A 1 19.56 -8.62 7.62
CA ASP A 1 18.95 -9.72 6.86
C ASP A 1 19.78 -10.01 5.62
N ALA A 2 20.31 -11.22 5.46
CA ALA A 2 21.37 -11.51 4.47
C ALA A 2 20.92 -11.27 3.02
N LEU A 3 19.62 -11.46 2.73
CA LEU A 3 19.05 -11.27 1.40
C LEU A 3 19.07 -9.80 0.96
N ILE A 4 18.72 -8.86 1.85
CA ILE A 4 18.71 -7.42 1.51
C ILE A 4 20.11 -6.91 1.17
N GLY A 5 21.13 -7.38 1.90
CA GLY A 5 22.54 -7.06 1.59
C GLY A 5 22.99 -7.61 0.24
N ALA A 6 22.43 -8.75 -0.18
CA ALA A 6 22.73 -9.40 -1.45
C ALA A 6 22.04 -8.73 -2.66
N ILE A 7 21.07 -7.83 -2.46
CA ILE A 7 20.41 -7.11 -3.56
C ILE A 7 21.40 -6.18 -4.25
N GLU A 8 21.58 -6.39 -5.55
CA GLU A 8 22.31 -5.51 -6.44
C GLU A 8 21.42 -4.37 -6.94
N ARG A 9 20.28 -4.72 -7.54
CA ARG A 9 19.30 -3.77 -8.08
C ARG A 9 17.90 -4.38 -8.14
N ILE A 10 16.89 -3.53 -8.23
CA ILE A 10 15.48 -3.90 -8.31
C ILE A 10 14.88 -3.18 -9.50
N GLU A 11 14.06 -3.88 -10.28
CA GLU A 11 13.24 -3.29 -11.33
C GLU A 11 11.77 -3.51 -11.03
N VAL A 12 10.95 -2.51 -11.36
CA VAL A 12 9.50 -2.65 -11.40
C VAL A 12 8.97 -2.32 -12.79
N SER A 13 8.30 -3.29 -13.40
CA SER A 13 7.66 -3.16 -14.71
C SER A 13 6.14 -3.16 -14.60
N PHE A 14 5.51 -2.32 -15.41
CA PHE A 14 4.07 -2.09 -15.46
C PHE A 14 3.71 -1.55 -16.86
N PRO A 15 2.43 -1.60 -17.29
CA PRO A 15 2.04 -1.02 -18.58
C PRO A 15 2.35 0.48 -18.67
N PRO A 16 2.67 1.04 -19.85
CA PRO A 16 2.99 2.46 -19.99
C PRO A 16 1.91 3.35 -19.36
N GLY A 17 2.32 4.33 -18.55
CA GLY A 17 1.40 5.20 -17.79
C GLY A 17 0.85 4.60 -16.49
N GLY A 18 1.16 3.34 -16.17
CA GLY A 18 0.71 2.67 -14.94
C GLY A 18 1.24 3.30 -13.64
N ASP A 19 2.23 4.20 -13.72
CA ASP A 19 2.84 4.88 -12.58
C ASP A 19 2.47 6.38 -12.46
N ILE A 20 1.54 6.88 -13.27
CA ILE A 20 1.12 8.30 -13.27
C ILE A 20 0.71 8.77 -11.87
N ALA A 21 -0.04 7.94 -11.13
CA ALA A 21 -0.47 8.26 -9.77
C ALA A 21 0.69 8.24 -8.75
N ALA A 22 1.74 7.45 -9.02
CA ALA A 22 2.92 7.36 -8.18
C ALA A 22 4.02 8.31 -8.67
N SER A 23 3.72 9.61 -8.74
CA SER A 23 4.57 10.61 -9.37
C SER A 23 5.90 10.90 -8.64
N VAL A 24 6.04 10.49 -7.38
CA VAL A 24 7.23 10.79 -6.56
C VAL A 24 8.29 9.71 -6.77
N ARG A 25 9.54 10.11 -7.05
CA ARG A 25 10.69 9.18 -7.18
C ARG A 25 11.54 9.13 -5.91
N LYS A 26 11.76 10.27 -5.26
CA LYS A 26 12.61 10.43 -4.08
C LYS A 26 11.84 11.18 -2.99
N PRO A 27 11.01 10.48 -2.21
CA PRO A 27 10.21 11.12 -1.16
C PRO A 27 11.11 11.57 -0.01
N ALA A 28 10.85 12.77 0.51
CA ALA A 28 11.45 13.28 1.74
C ALA A 28 10.59 12.95 2.97
N THR A 29 9.27 12.81 2.80
CA THR A 29 8.32 12.52 3.87
C THR A 29 7.46 11.29 3.58
N GLY A 30 6.87 10.68 4.60
CA GLY A 30 5.92 9.58 4.42
C GLY A 30 4.69 9.97 3.59
N VAL A 31 4.24 11.22 3.70
CA VAL A 31 3.17 11.79 2.87
C VAL A 31 3.49 11.72 1.38
N GLU A 32 4.73 11.99 0.99
CA GLU A 32 5.19 11.85 -0.38
C GLU A 32 5.44 10.38 -0.74
N ALA A 33 5.93 9.60 0.22
CA ALA A 33 6.28 8.20 0.03
C ALA A 33 5.10 7.32 -0.41
N ARG A 34 3.86 7.67 -0.03
CA ARG A 34 2.65 6.96 -0.51
C ARG A 34 2.46 7.05 -2.04
N PHE A 35 3.15 7.99 -2.69
CA PHE A 35 3.18 8.19 -4.14
C PHE A 35 4.51 7.78 -4.77
N SER A 36 5.36 7.01 -4.08
CA SER A 36 6.62 6.49 -4.62
C SER A 36 6.62 4.97 -4.69
N LEU A 37 6.72 4.42 -5.91
CA LEU A 37 6.87 2.98 -6.10
C LEU A 37 8.18 2.46 -5.49
N GLU A 38 9.25 3.23 -5.63
CA GLU A 38 10.58 2.91 -5.12
C GLU A 38 10.55 2.69 -3.61
N TYR A 39 9.99 3.65 -2.88
CA TYR A 39 9.91 3.59 -1.43
C TYR A 39 8.98 2.47 -0.95
N VAL A 40 7.81 2.32 -1.57
CA VAL A 40 6.84 1.27 -1.21
C VAL A 40 7.42 -0.13 -1.43
N ILE A 41 8.13 -0.36 -2.55
CA ILE A 41 8.79 -1.65 -2.82
C ILE A 41 9.91 -1.90 -1.80
N ALA A 42 10.74 -0.89 -1.51
CA ALA A 42 11.80 -1.01 -0.54
C ALA A 42 11.28 -1.32 0.88
N ALA A 43 10.23 -0.62 1.32
CA ALA A 43 9.60 -0.85 2.63
C ALA A 43 9.07 -2.29 2.74
N CYS A 44 8.32 -2.75 1.73
CA CYS A 44 7.81 -4.13 1.66
C CYS A 44 8.94 -5.17 1.72
N LEU A 45 10.05 -4.96 1.00
CA LEU A 45 11.17 -5.90 1.00
C LEU A 45 11.87 -5.96 2.37
N LEU A 46 12.00 -4.83 3.06
CA LEU A 46 12.64 -4.74 4.37
C LEU A 46 11.76 -5.29 5.50
N ARG A 47 10.45 -5.09 5.44
CA ARG A 47 9.52 -5.34 6.57
C ARG A 47 8.55 -6.49 6.35
N GLY A 48 8.32 -6.87 5.10
CA GLY A 48 7.27 -7.81 4.72
C GLY A 48 5.85 -7.22 4.77
N ASP A 49 5.68 -5.99 5.25
CA ASP A 49 4.42 -5.27 5.31
C ASP A 49 4.59 -3.76 5.06
N LEU A 50 3.45 -3.07 4.99
CA LEU A 50 3.37 -1.61 4.97
C LEU A 50 2.51 -1.16 6.15
N ARG A 51 2.99 -0.16 6.88
CA ARG A 51 2.33 0.35 8.08
C ARG A 51 1.79 1.75 7.83
N LEU A 52 0.76 2.13 8.58
CA LEU A 52 0.21 3.49 8.48
C LEU A 52 1.22 4.56 8.90
N GLU A 53 2.10 4.23 9.86
CA GLU A 53 3.18 5.09 10.35
C GLU A 53 4.21 5.46 9.26
N ASP A 54 4.39 4.60 8.26
CA ASP A 54 5.30 4.82 7.12
C ASP A 54 4.87 5.99 6.23
N PHE A 55 3.60 6.39 6.30
CA PHE A 55 2.98 7.36 5.38
C PHE A 55 2.49 8.63 6.09
N THR A 56 3.27 9.08 7.06
CA THR A 56 2.99 10.25 7.90
C THR A 56 3.82 11.48 7.44
N PRO A 57 3.54 12.71 7.93
CA PRO A 57 4.33 13.90 7.56
C PRO A 57 5.81 13.86 7.99
N GLN A 58 6.21 12.86 8.78
CA GLN A 58 7.56 12.64 9.26
C GLN A 58 8.51 12.33 8.10
N ALA A 59 9.80 12.56 8.34
CA ALA A 59 10.85 12.21 7.40
C ALA A 59 10.85 10.69 7.13
N VAL A 60 11.15 10.32 5.88
CA VAL A 60 11.31 8.91 5.51
C VAL A 60 12.48 8.27 6.25
N GLU A 61 12.39 6.97 6.47
CA GLU A 61 13.46 6.22 7.14
C GLU A 61 14.64 5.98 6.21
N ALA A 62 15.85 6.17 6.74
CA ALA A 62 17.07 6.24 5.94
C ALA A 62 17.44 4.90 5.28
N ASP A 63 17.13 3.77 5.93
CA ASP A 63 17.38 2.43 5.41
C ASP A 63 16.44 2.08 4.24
N ILE A 64 15.15 2.42 4.35
CA ILE A 64 14.18 2.28 3.27
C ILE A 64 14.58 3.18 2.10
N ALA A 65 14.89 4.45 2.37
CA ALA A 65 15.34 5.39 1.33
C ALA A 65 16.60 4.89 0.61
N ALA A 66 17.57 4.33 1.34
CA ALA A 66 18.79 3.78 0.76
C ALA A 66 18.54 2.56 -0.14
N LEU A 67 17.57 1.70 0.19
CA LEU A 67 17.18 0.59 -0.68
C LEU A 67 16.35 1.07 -1.87
N ALA A 68 15.48 2.06 -1.68
CA ALA A 68 14.64 2.65 -2.73
C ALA A 68 15.48 3.23 -3.88
N GLU A 69 16.67 3.76 -3.60
CA GLU A 69 17.62 4.21 -4.63
C GLU A 69 18.09 3.10 -5.59
N ARG A 70 17.90 1.82 -5.23
CA ARG A 70 18.20 0.67 -6.09
C ARG A 70 17.01 0.23 -6.94
N VAL A 71 15.85 0.86 -6.80
CA VAL A 71 14.62 0.52 -7.54
C VAL A 71 14.52 1.39 -8.79
N SER A 72 14.45 0.76 -9.95
CA SER A 72 14.24 1.41 -11.24
C SER A 72 12.87 1.07 -11.81
N ARG A 73 12.19 2.06 -12.36
CA ARG A 73 10.93 1.85 -13.09
C ARG A 73 11.22 1.54 -14.55
N CYS A 74 10.67 0.44 -15.04
CA CYS A 74 10.90 -0.09 -16.38
C CYS A 74 9.55 -0.38 -17.05
N PRO A 75 8.83 0.64 -17.58
CA PRO A 75 7.55 0.43 -18.26
C PRO A 75 7.66 -0.62 -19.37
N ASP A 76 6.71 -1.55 -19.40
CA ASP A 76 6.67 -2.65 -20.38
C ASP A 76 5.89 -2.20 -21.62
N PHE A 77 6.61 -1.70 -22.62
CA PHE A 77 6.03 -1.23 -23.89
C PHE A 77 5.46 -2.36 -24.78
N SER A 78 5.61 -3.63 -24.40
CA SER A 78 4.90 -4.73 -25.07
C SER A 78 3.44 -4.84 -24.61
N ALA A 79 3.10 -4.26 -23.46
CA ALA A 79 1.74 -4.15 -22.96
C ALA A 79 1.04 -2.88 -23.51
N PRO A 80 -0.28 -2.92 -23.75
CA PRO A 80 -1.04 -1.72 -24.05
C PRO A 80 -0.88 -0.68 -22.93
N PRO A 81 -0.82 0.63 -23.23
CA PRO A 81 -0.86 1.69 -22.21
C PRO A 81 -1.99 1.47 -21.21
N ASP A 82 -1.72 1.77 -19.94
CA ASP A 82 -2.65 1.52 -18.83
C ASP A 82 -3.99 2.25 -19.04
N GLU A 83 -3.97 3.44 -19.64
CA GLU A 83 -5.17 4.21 -19.98
C GLU A 83 -6.12 3.49 -20.95
N LEU A 84 -5.58 2.65 -21.85
CA LEU A 84 -6.37 1.95 -22.86
C LEU A 84 -6.97 0.64 -22.32
N ASN A 85 -6.31 0.02 -21.34
CA ASN A 85 -6.82 -1.21 -20.71
C ASN A 85 -6.46 -1.29 -19.21
N PRO A 86 -7.09 -0.47 -18.34
CA PRO A 86 -6.80 -0.45 -16.91
C PRO A 86 -7.10 -1.79 -16.22
N ALA A 87 -7.99 -2.60 -16.79
CA ALA A 87 -8.35 -3.92 -16.25
C ALA A 87 -7.19 -4.93 -16.35
N ALA A 88 -6.30 -4.76 -17.33
CA ALA A 88 -5.12 -5.60 -17.55
C ALA A 88 -3.86 -5.12 -16.80
N ARG A 89 -3.96 -4.07 -15.98
CA ARG A 89 -2.83 -3.53 -15.20
C ARG A 89 -2.11 -4.62 -14.42
N PHE A 90 -0.79 -4.58 -14.41
CA PHE A 90 0.06 -5.43 -13.59
C PHE A 90 1.25 -4.65 -13.05
N HIS A 91 1.89 -5.21 -12.03
CA HIS A 91 3.22 -4.81 -11.57
C HIS A 91 4.08 -6.06 -11.49
N GLN A 92 5.29 -5.99 -12.01
CA GLN A 92 6.28 -7.05 -11.93
C GLN A 92 7.52 -6.52 -11.25
N VAL A 93 7.84 -7.08 -10.10
CA VAL A 93 9.09 -6.77 -9.39
C VAL A 93 10.12 -7.84 -9.75
N THR A 94 11.28 -7.39 -10.21
CA THR A 94 12.45 -8.23 -10.48
C THR A 94 13.58 -7.78 -9.58
N VAL A 95 14.12 -8.69 -8.78
CA VAL A 95 15.25 -8.46 -7.88
C VAL A 95 16.45 -9.20 -8.44
N PHE A 96 17.53 -8.46 -8.67
CA PHE A 96 18.81 -8.98 -9.12
C PHE A 96 19.75 -9.04 -7.92
N LEU A 97 20.29 -10.22 -7.63
CA LEU A 97 21.24 -10.44 -6.55
C LEU A 97 22.67 -10.40 -7.09
N ARG A 98 23.62 -10.06 -6.21
CA ARG A 98 25.05 -9.91 -6.53
C ARG A 98 25.73 -11.19 -7.01
N ASP A 99 25.14 -12.35 -6.73
CA ASP A 99 25.62 -13.66 -7.20
C ASP A 99 25.10 -14.01 -8.61
N GLY A 100 24.34 -13.11 -9.23
CA GLY A 100 23.70 -13.32 -10.53
C GLY A 100 22.30 -13.94 -10.46
N THR A 101 21.82 -14.32 -9.27
CA THR A 101 20.47 -14.86 -9.09
C THR A 101 19.41 -13.78 -9.39
N LEU A 102 18.34 -14.20 -10.07
CA LEU A 102 17.20 -13.35 -10.39
C LEU A 102 15.94 -13.90 -9.74
N LEU A 103 15.27 -13.07 -8.95
CA LEU A 103 13.97 -13.36 -8.35
C LEU A 103 12.92 -12.47 -8.98
N GLN A 104 11.80 -13.03 -9.45
CA GLN A 104 10.78 -12.26 -10.14
C GLN A 104 9.37 -12.66 -9.70
N ARG A 105 8.51 -11.66 -9.54
CA ARG A 105 7.09 -11.87 -9.30
C ARG A 105 6.26 -10.83 -10.03
N ARG A 106 5.28 -11.30 -10.82
CA ARG A 106 4.23 -10.49 -11.43
C ARG A 106 2.94 -10.64 -10.64
N PHE A 107 2.25 -9.51 -10.43
CA PHE A 107 0.95 -9.45 -9.80
C PHE A 107 0.01 -8.54 -10.58
N THR A 108 -1.16 -9.05 -10.94
CA THR A 108 -2.13 -8.33 -11.79
C THR A 108 -3.22 -7.68 -10.96
N ARG A 109 -3.90 -6.69 -11.55
CA ARG A 109 -5.08 -6.07 -10.97
C ARG A 109 -6.19 -7.10 -10.72
N GLN A 110 -6.38 -8.05 -11.64
CA GLN A 110 -7.37 -9.12 -11.46
C GLN A 110 -7.02 -10.01 -10.26
N GLN A 111 -5.74 -10.36 -10.07
CA GLN A 111 -5.31 -11.11 -8.89
C GLN A 111 -5.52 -10.32 -7.60
N SER A 112 -5.23 -9.01 -7.61
CA SER A 112 -5.49 -8.12 -6.48
C SER A 112 -6.98 -8.09 -6.10
N LEU A 113 -7.86 -7.93 -7.11
CA LEU A 113 -9.31 -7.92 -6.91
C LEU A 113 -9.89 -9.27 -6.47
N ALA A 114 -9.21 -10.37 -6.78
CA ALA A 114 -9.62 -11.70 -6.35
C ALA A 114 -9.30 -11.97 -4.87
N ILE A 115 -8.44 -11.17 -4.23
CA ILE A 115 -8.19 -11.28 -2.80
C ILE A 115 -9.38 -10.67 -2.04
N PRO A 116 -10.07 -11.43 -1.18
CA PRO A 116 -11.17 -10.90 -0.40
C PRO A 116 -10.66 -9.85 0.58
N PHE A 117 -11.41 -8.75 0.68
CA PHE A 117 -11.12 -7.70 1.64
C PHE A 117 -11.61 -8.10 3.05
N ASP A 118 -10.68 -8.23 4.00
CA ASP A 118 -11.00 -8.46 5.40
C ASP A 118 -11.36 -7.14 6.11
N LEU A 119 -12.63 -6.74 5.98
CA LEU A 119 -13.17 -5.55 6.62
C LEU A 119 -13.02 -5.58 8.16
N PRO A 120 -13.34 -6.68 8.88
CA PRO A 120 -13.12 -6.75 10.32
C PRO A 120 -11.66 -6.48 10.73
N ALA A 121 -10.68 -7.14 10.08
CA ALA A 121 -9.27 -6.90 10.38
C ALA A 121 -8.86 -5.45 10.06
N LYS A 122 -9.30 -4.90 8.93
CA LYS A 122 -9.01 -3.50 8.57
C LYS A 122 -9.58 -2.53 9.60
N LEU A 123 -10.81 -2.76 10.05
CA LEU A 123 -11.41 -1.95 11.10
C LEU A 123 -10.61 -2.06 12.38
N ARG A 124 -10.19 -3.27 12.80
CA ARG A 124 -9.30 -3.50 13.95
C ARG A 124 -8.07 -2.59 13.94
N THR A 125 -7.36 -2.56 12.80
CA THR A 125 -6.19 -1.69 12.61
C THR A 125 -6.54 -0.20 12.62
N CYS A 126 -7.63 0.22 11.98
CA CYS A 126 -7.93 1.65 11.78
C CYS A 126 -8.64 2.32 12.96
N LEU A 127 -9.33 1.56 13.81
CA LEU A 127 -10.12 2.07 14.93
C LEU A 127 -9.66 1.50 16.28
N PRO A 128 -8.35 1.44 16.60
CA PRO A 128 -7.79 0.62 17.67
C PRO A 128 -8.50 0.79 19.03
N ASP A 129 -9.00 1.98 19.32
CA ASP A 129 -9.70 2.33 20.58
C ASP A 129 -11.18 1.89 20.66
N PHE A 130 -11.69 1.12 19.69
CA PHE A 130 -13.07 0.63 19.68
C PHE A 130 -13.13 -0.87 19.98
N THR A 131 -14.16 -1.30 20.70
CA THR A 131 -14.43 -2.73 20.92
C THR A 131 -14.89 -3.42 19.63
N ASP A 132 -14.78 -4.74 19.56
CA ASP A 132 -15.28 -5.52 18.42
C ASP A 132 -16.80 -5.30 18.22
N ALA A 133 -17.57 -5.19 19.31
CA ALA A 133 -19.00 -4.89 19.25
C ALA A 133 -19.29 -3.53 18.60
N GLN A 134 -18.54 -2.49 18.99
CA GLN A 134 -18.68 -1.15 18.38
C GLN A 134 -18.30 -1.16 16.89
N ARG A 135 -17.26 -1.91 16.50
CA ARG A 135 -16.89 -2.04 15.07
C ARG A 135 -17.97 -2.75 14.27
N THR A 136 -18.60 -3.80 14.81
CA THR A 136 -19.74 -4.46 14.18
C THR A 136 -20.93 -3.50 14.05
N GLU A 137 -21.24 -2.72 15.08
CA GLU A 137 -22.30 -1.71 15.05
C GLU A 137 -22.01 -0.64 13.98
N ILE A 138 -20.78 -0.14 13.88
CA ILE A 138 -20.35 0.82 12.85
C ILE A 138 -20.59 0.29 11.44
N VAL A 139 -20.26 -0.99 11.18
CA VAL A 139 -20.49 -1.63 9.87
C VAL A 139 -21.98 -1.72 9.56
N ALA A 140 -22.79 -2.11 10.53
CA ALA A 140 -24.25 -2.19 10.36
C ALA A 140 -24.85 -0.80 10.07
N LEU A 141 -24.48 0.22 10.86
CA LEU A 141 -24.98 1.58 10.73
C LEU A 141 -24.55 2.24 9.40
N SER A 142 -23.39 1.87 8.87
CA SER A 142 -22.86 2.40 7.60
C SER A 142 -23.67 1.96 6.37
N ARG A 143 -24.60 1.01 6.52
CA ARG A 143 -25.57 0.65 5.46
C ARG A 143 -26.71 1.65 5.32
N LEU A 144 -26.86 2.55 6.30
CA LEU A 144 -27.86 3.64 6.29
C LEU A 144 -29.31 3.15 6.05
N GLU A 145 -29.64 1.97 6.58
CA GLU A 145 -30.95 1.32 6.37
C GLU A 145 -32.09 1.99 7.16
N SER A 146 -31.78 2.85 8.14
CA SER A 146 -32.76 3.59 8.94
C SER A 146 -32.40 5.07 9.07
N ARG A 147 -33.41 5.91 9.38
CA ARG A 147 -33.19 7.35 9.65
C ARG A 147 -32.27 7.60 10.85
N ASP A 148 -32.23 6.67 11.80
CA ASP A 148 -31.42 6.78 13.01
C ASP A 148 -29.97 6.30 12.79
N SER A 149 -29.69 5.63 11.67
CA SER A 149 -28.37 5.06 11.39
C SER A 149 -27.26 6.12 11.37
N LEU A 150 -27.51 7.27 10.73
CA LEU A 150 -26.52 8.34 10.62
C LEU A 150 -26.30 9.08 11.96
N PRO A 151 -27.34 9.54 12.68
CA PRO A 151 -27.16 10.12 14.02
C PRO A 151 -26.39 9.21 14.97
N ARG A 152 -26.72 7.91 14.99
CA ARG A 152 -26.06 6.93 15.84
C ARG A 152 -24.60 6.69 15.44
N LEU A 153 -24.32 6.59 14.14
CA LEU A 153 -22.95 6.46 13.64
C LEU A 153 -22.09 7.67 14.02
N ALA A 154 -22.66 8.88 13.89
CA ALA A 154 -21.97 10.11 14.29
C ALA A 154 -21.69 10.16 15.80
N GLU A 155 -22.64 9.73 16.62
CA GLU A 155 -22.46 9.61 18.08
C GLU A 155 -21.32 8.64 18.43
N ILE A 156 -21.27 7.47 17.79
CA ILE A 156 -20.23 6.47 18.07
C ILE A 156 -18.84 6.95 17.63
N LEU A 157 -18.74 7.58 16.44
CA LEU A 157 -17.45 7.99 15.88
C LEU A 157 -16.91 9.29 16.48
N PHE A 158 -17.79 10.25 16.79
CA PHE A 158 -17.42 11.61 17.16
C PHE A 158 -17.96 12.07 18.52
N GLY A 159 -18.79 11.27 19.18
CA GLY A 159 -19.26 11.54 20.53
C GLY A 159 -18.10 11.66 21.51
N LYS A 160 -18.21 12.58 22.47
CA LYS A 160 -17.19 12.76 23.51
C LYS A 160 -17.04 11.46 24.29
N ARG A 161 -15.89 10.80 24.14
CA ARG A 161 -15.52 9.70 25.03
C ARG A 161 -15.06 10.31 26.34
N VAL A 162 -15.86 10.15 27.39
CA VAL A 162 -15.37 10.37 28.75
C VAL A 162 -14.33 9.30 29.00
N LYS A 163 -13.06 9.69 29.18
CA LYS A 163 -12.04 8.77 29.70
C LYS A 163 -12.41 8.49 31.15
N GLU A 164 -12.71 7.23 31.47
CA GLU A 164 -12.64 6.73 32.85
C GLU A 164 -11.18 6.66 33.32
#